data_AF-A0A553SSA0-F1
#
_entry.id   AF-A0A553SSA0-F1
#
_cell.length_a   1.000
_cell.length_b   1.000
_cell.length_c   1.000
_cell.angle_alpha   90.00
_cell.angle_beta   90.00
_cell.angle_gamma   90.00
#
_symmetry.space_group_name_H-M   'P 1'
#
loop_
_entity.id
_entity.type
_entity.pdbx_description
1 polymer ?
#
loop_
_entity_poly.entity_id
_entity_poly.type
_entity_poly.pdbx_seq_one_letter_code
_entity_poly.pdbx_strand_id
1 'polypeptide(L)'
;MKIHIKYKQLVFAFFMSLSMSVFISFILVSINFGYNSHFLPQWLKTWSQAFICAFFGAYFFPKFIHKIMVKIRFVEKEMKDSEIG
;
A
#
# COMPACT_ATOMS: atom_id res chain seq x y z
N MET A 1 31.99 2.14 2.10
CA MET A 1 30.91 1.89 3.08
C MET A 1 29.82 1.06 2.39
N LYS A 2 29.77 -0.26 2.63
CA LYS A 2 28.89 -1.19 1.89
C LYS A 2 27.55 -1.32 2.62
N ILE A 3 26.59 -0.48 2.23
CA ILE A 3 25.20 -0.57 2.72
C ILE A 3 24.49 -1.61 1.85
N HIS A 4 23.90 -2.64 2.46
CA HIS A 4 23.19 -3.72 1.77
C HIS A 4 22.17 -3.15 0.76
N ILE A 5 22.35 -3.50 -0.52
CA ILE A 5 21.56 -3.01 -1.66
C ILE A 5 20.04 -3.20 -1.45
N LYS A 6 19.65 -4.24 -0.68
CA LYS A 6 18.25 -4.56 -0.34
C LYS A 6 17.53 -3.42 0.40
N TYR A 7 18.19 -2.79 1.37
CA TYR A 7 17.58 -1.67 2.09
C TYR A 7 17.64 -0.38 1.28
N LYS A 8 18.71 -0.19 0.50
CA LYS A 8 18.84 1.00 -0.36
C LYS A 8 17.72 1.07 -1.41
N GLN A 9 17.39 -0.06 -2.01
CA GLN A 9 16.30 -0.17 -2.98
C GLN A 9 14.92 -0.06 -2.33
N LEU A 10 14.73 -0.63 -1.14
CA LEU A 10 13.49 -0.51 -0.38
C LEU A 10 13.22 0.94 0.06
N VAL A 11 14.24 1.62 0.61
CA VAL A 11 14.14 3.02 1.06
C VAL A 11 13.94 3.95 -0.15
N PHE A 12 14.62 3.68 -1.28
CA PHE A 12 14.41 4.44 -2.51
C PHE A 12 12.99 4.27 -3.06
N ALA A 13 12.50 3.03 -3.16
CA ALA A 13 11.13 2.75 -3.59
C ALA A 13 10.08 3.34 -2.63
N PHE A 14 10.36 3.33 -1.32
CA PHE A 14 9.51 3.97 -0.31
C PHE A 14 9.46 5.49 -0.49
N PHE A 15 10.61 6.16 -0.62
CA PHE A 15 10.64 7.59 -0.87
C PHE A 15 9.99 7.97 -2.21
N MET A 16 10.18 7.15 -3.24
CA MET A 16 9.60 7.35 -4.56
C MET A 16 8.06 7.24 -4.53
N SER A 17 7.52 6.19 -3.92
CA SER A 17 6.06 6.00 -3.80
C SER A 17 5.43 7.04 -2.87
N LEU A 18 6.12 7.38 -1.79
CA LEU A 18 5.67 8.41 -0.84
C LEU A 18 5.61 9.78 -1.53
N SER A 19 6.66 10.15 -2.26
CA SER A 19 6.70 11.42 -3.01
C SER A 19 5.58 11.50 -4.05
N MET A 20 5.34 10.43 -4.82
CA MET A 20 4.25 10.39 -5.80
C MET A 20 2.87 10.49 -5.14
N SER A 21 2.66 9.84 -4.00
CA SER A 21 1.39 9.87 -3.28
C SER A 21 1.11 11.26 -2.68
N VAL A 22 2.14 11.92 -2.15
CA VAL A 22 2.11 13.33 -1.70
C VAL A 22 1.77 14.25 -2.88
N PHE A 23 2.47 14.12 -4.01
CA PHE A 23 2.26 14.99 -5.18
C PHE A 23 0.85 14.90 -5.76
N ILE A 24 0.34 13.69 -5.99
CA ILE A 24 -1.00 13.50 -6.56
C ILE A 24 -2.07 14.02 -5.60
N SER A 25 -1.95 13.72 -4.31
CA SER A 25 -2.88 14.23 -3.30
C SER A 25 -2.84 15.75 -3.22
N PHE A 26 -1.66 16.36 -3.29
CA PHE A 26 -1.48 17.80 -3.25
C PHE A 26 -2.13 18.49 -4.45
N ILE A 27 -1.90 17.98 -5.66
CA ILE A 27 -2.48 18.53 -6.90
C ILE A 27 -4.00 18.36 -6.88
N LEU A 28 -4.52 17.19 -6.50
CA LEU A 28 -5.95 16.91 -6.45
C LEU A 28 -6.66 17.88 -5.48
N VAL A 29 -6.11 18.06 -4.29
CA VAL A 29 -6.70 18.94 -3.29
C VAL A 29 -6.55 20.40 -3.73
N SER A 30 -5.43 20.79 -4.36
CA SER A 30 -5.22 22.15 -4.89
C SER A 30 -6.26 22.51 -5.93
N ILE A 31 -6.61 21.57 -6.81
CA ILE A 31 -7.66 21.75 -7.83
C ILE A 31 -9.05 21.79 -7.19
N ASN A 32 -9.31 20.98 -6.16
CA ASN A 32 -10.65 20.79 -5.61
C ASN A 32 -11.07 21.87 -4.59
N PHE A 33 -10.14 22.39 -3.78
CA PHE A 33 -10.42 23.35 -2.70
C PHE A 33 -10.05 24.80 -3.01
N GLY A 34 -9.24 25.04 -4.05
CA GLY A 34 -8.65 26.35 -4.33
C GLY A 34 -7.62 26.79 -3.27
N TYR A 35 -6.82 27.82 -3.60
CA TYR A 35 -5.79 28.36 -2.70
C TYR A 35 -6.45 29.15 -1.56
N ASN A 36 -6.76 28.45 -0.46
CA ASN A 36 -7.25 29.05 0.78
C ASN A 36 -6.13 29.00 1.85
N SER A 37 -6.07 29.95 2.78
CA SER A 37 -4.97 30.04 3.76
C SER A 37 -4.83 28.82 4.68
N HIS A 38 -5.89 28.02 4.80
CA HIS A 38 -5.93 26.76 5.58
C HIS A 38 -5.71 25.50 4.73
N PHE A 39 -5.49 25.64 3.43
CA PHE A 39 -5.37 24.54 2.48
C PHE A 39 -4.26 23.55 2.83
N LEU A 40 -3.04 24.06 2.96
CA LEU A 40 -1.84 23.26 3.17
C LEU A 40 -1.87 22.47 4.49
N PRO A 41 -2.23 23.07 5.65
CA PRO A 41 -2.33 22.31 6.90
C PRO A 41 -3.48 21.29 6.91
N GLN A 42 -4.64 21.61 6.32
CA GLN A 42 -5.77 20.68 6.23
C GLN A 42 -5.43 19.48 5.34
N TRP A 43 -4.77 19.76 4.22
CA TRP A 43 -4.30 18.74 3.28
C TRP A 43 -3.30 17.79 3.94
N LEU A 44 -2.25 18.33 4.58
CA LEU A 44 -1.17 17.54 5.18
C LEU A 44 -1.70 16.66 6.32
N LYS A 45 -2.66 17.16 7.09
CA LYS A 45 -3.39 16.41 8.13
C LYS A 45 -4.21 15.26 7.53
N THR A 46 -5.00 15.55 6.49
CA THR A 46 -5.87 14.55 5.85
C THR A 46 -5.06 13.47 5.15
N TRP A 47 -4.03 13.85 4.40
CA TRP A 47 -3.11 12.94 3.71
C TRP A 47 -2.37 12.03 4.69
N SER A 48 -1.80 12.59 5.76
CA SER A 48 -1.08 11.81 6.77
C SER A 48 -2.01 10.81 7.49
N GLN A 49 -3.24 11.23 7.80
CA GLN A 49 -4.23 10.36 8.44
C GLN A 49 -4.64 9.21 7.52
N ALA A 50 -4.85 9.47 6.23
CA ALA A 50 -5.14 8.45 5.23
C ALA A 50 -3.96 7.48 5.04
N PHE A 51 -2.74 8.00 4.99
CA PHE A 51 -1.52 7.19 4.86
C PHE A 51 -1.33 6.23 6.03
N ILE A 52 -1.49 6.72 7.27
CA ILE A 52 -1.42 5.87 8.48
C ILE A 52 -2.50 4.80 8.43
N CYS A 53 -3.74 5.17 8.11
CA CYS A 53 -4.85 4.22 8.02
C CYS A 53 -4.61 3.14 6.96
N ALA A 54 -4.11 3.53 5.78
CA ALA A 54 -3.76 2.61 4.70
C ALA A 54 -2.58 1.70 5.07
N PHE A 55 -1.56 2.22 5.77
CA PHE A 55 -0.42 1.43 6.24
C PHE A 55 -0.86 0.36 7.25
N PHE A 56 -1.71 0.74 8.21
CA PHE A 56 -2.33 -0.22 9.13
C PHE A 56 -3.18 -1.25 8.40
N GLY A 57 -3.98 -0.83 7.43
CA GLY A 57 -4.74 -1.72 6.56
C GLY A 57 -3.84 -2.71 5.83
N ALA A 58 -2.78 -2.24 5.16
CA ALA A 58 -1.85 -3.06 4.41
C ALA A 58 -1.04 -4.04 5.29
N TYR A 59 -0.82 -3.73 6.57
CA TYR A 59 -0.19 -4.66 7.51
C TYR A 59 -1.19 -5.70 8.06
N PHE A 60 -2.40 -5.26 8.38
CA PHE A 60 -3.42 -6.09 9.03
C PHE A 60 -4.15 -7.01 8.04
N PHE A 61 -4.51 -6.51 6.86
CA PHE A 61 -5.27 -7.26 5.85
C PHE A 61 -4.56 -8.54 5.41
N PRO A 62 -3.28 -8.56 5.03
CA PRO A 62 -2.62 -9.79 4.60
C PRO A 62 -2.55 -10.83 5.72
N LYS A 63 -2.28 -10.41 6.96
CA LYS A 63 -2.30 -11.30 8.14
C LYS A 63 -3.69 -11.87 8.36
N PHE A 64 -4.73 -11.04 8.25
CA PHE A 64 -6.12 -11.44 8.43
C PHE A 64 -6.61 -12.37 7.31
N ILE A 65 -6.37 -12.01 6.05
CA ILE A 65 -6.67 -12.80 4.85
C ILE A 65 -5.92 -14.13 4.93
N HIS A 66 -4.64 -14.15 5.29
CA HIS A 66 -3.88 -15.39 5.44
C HIS A 66 -4.46 -16.28 6.54
N LYS A 67 -4.90 -15.70 7.66
CA LYS A 67 -5.57 -16.44 8.74
C LYS A 67 -6.92 -17.03 8.30
N ILE A 68 -7.66 -16.31 7.45
CA ILE A 68 -8.89 -16.80 6.82
C ILE A 68 -8.57 -17.91 5.83
N MET A 69 -7.60 -17.72 4.92
CA MET A 69 -7.18 -18.70 3.93
C MET A 69 -6.68 -19.99 4.57
N VAL A 70 -5.91 -19.93 5.66
CA VAL A 70 -5.49 -21.13 6.40
C VAL A 70 -6.67 -21.88 7.02
N LYS A 71 -7.73 -21.15 7.42
CA LYS A 71 -8.94 -21.75 7.98
C LYS A 71 -9.85 -22.33 6.89
N ILE A 72 -9.87 -21.72 5.71
CA ILE A 72 -10.50 -22.24 4.51
C ILE A 72 -9.46 -23.13 3.82
N ARG A 73 -9.18 -24.30 4.40
CA ARG A 73 -8.44 -25.35 3.71
C ARG A 73 -9.28 -25.77 2.50
N PHE A 74 -9.07 -25.09 1.36
CA PHE A 74 -9.51 -25.57 0.08
C PHE A 74 -8.87 -26.95 -0.10
N VAL A 75 -9.71 -27.97 -0.09
CA VAL A 75 -9.38 -29.27 -0.65
C VAL A 75 -9.19 -29.00 -2.14
N GLU A 76 -7.95 -28.71 -2.54
CA GLU A 76 -7.56 -28.79 -3.93
C GLU A 76 -7.67 -30.27 -4.29
N LYS A 77 -8.79 -30.64 -4.92
CA LYS A 77 -8.98 -31.96 -5.48
C LYS A 77 -8.06 -32.03 -6.69
N GLU A 78 -6.87 -32.58 -6.48
CA GLU A 78 -5.95 -33.00 -7.55
C GLU A 78 -6.70 -33.95 -8.50
N MET A 79 -7.28 -33.42 -9.58
CA MET A 79 -7.68 -34.22 -10.74
C MET A 79 -6.42 -34.48 -11.56
N LYS A 80 -5.60 -35.40 -11.08
CA LYS A 80 -4.46 -35.96 -11.79
C LYS A 80 -4.84 -37.36 -12.24
N ASP A 81 -5.63 -37.45 -13.29
CA ASP A 81 -5.81 -38.66 -14.09
C ASP A 81 -6.26 -38.26 -15.50
N SER A 82 -5.78 -38.97 -16.51
CA SER A 82 -6.21 -38.88 -17.92
C SER A 82 -5.59 -37.80 -18.82
N GLU A 83 -4.26 -37.82 -19.01
CA GLU A 83 -3.66 -37.60 -20.36
C GLU A 83 -2.44 -38.53 -20.56
N ILE A 84 -2.62 -39.80 -20.18
CA ILE A 84 -1.96 -40.91 -20.87
C ILE A 84 -3.03 -41.46 -21.82
N GLY A 85 -2.98 -41.05 -23.08
CA GLY A 85 -3.87 -41.50 -24.15
C GLY A 85 -3.23 -41.25 -25.50
#